data_AF-A0A2W2D989-F1
#
_entry.id   AF-A0A2W2D989-F1
#
_cell.length_a   1.000
_cell.length_b   1.000
_cell.length_c   1.000
_cell.angle_alpha   90.00
_cell.angle_beta   90.00
_cell.angle_gamma   90.00
#
_symmetry.space_group_name_H-M   'P 1'
#
loop_
_entity.id
_entity.type
_entity.pdbx_description
1 polymer ?
#
loop_
_entity_poly.entity_id
_entity_poly.type
_entity_poly.pdbx_seq_one_letter_code
_entity_poly.pdbx_strand_id
1 'polypeptide(L)' 'MSMTVADGLTREHSMRIARDRIVSALRDRGQQVRADWVERELPERVNPAEHTGLLATLRLDPADLADAPSP' A
#
# COMPACT_ATOMS: atom_id res chain seq x y z
N MET A 1 4.93 30.73 9.01
CA MET A 1 4.00 30.03 9.91
C MET A 1 2.90 29.43 9.04
N SER A 2 2.97 28.11 8.84
CA SER A 2 1.99 27.15 8.28
C SER A 2 0.86 27.64 7.38
N MET A 3 0.78 27.09 6.16
CA MET A 3 -0.36 26.22 5.78
C MET A 3 -0.02 25.34 4.57
N THR A 4 0.39 24.11 4.84
CA THR A 4 0.32 22.99 3.90
C THR A 4 -1.16 22.76 3.57
N VAL A 5 -1.60 23.23 2.41
CA VAL A 5 -2.96 22.99 1.92
C VAL A 5 -2.92 21.97 0.78
N ALA A 6 -3.20 20.73 1.16
CA ALA A 6 -4.12 19.82 0.46
C ALA A 6 -3.92 19.63 -1.05
N ASP A 7 -2.78 19.10 -1.47
CA ASP A 7 -2.71 18.30 -2.69
C ASP A 7 -3.00 16.83 -2.28
N GLY A 8 -4.27 16.43 -2.17
CA GLY A 8 -4.54 15.14 -1.51
C GLY A 8 -5.95 14.57 -1.48
N LEU A 9 -6.91 15.07 -2.27
CA LEU A 9 -8.28 14.51 -2.25
C LEU A 9 -8.71 13.83 -3.55
N THR A 10 -7.87 13.66 -4.57
CA THR A 10 -8.41 13.11 -5.85
C THR A 10 -7.38 12.37 -6.71
N ARG A 11 -6.75 11.34 -6.13
CA ARG A 11 -6.30 10.17 -6.92
C ARG A 11 -7.12 8.93 -6.60
N GLU A 12 -8.37 9.21 -6.24
CA GLU A 12 -9.43 8.27 -6.01
C GLU A 12 -9.66 7.37 -7.25
N HIS A 13 -9.67 6.06 -6.98
CA HIS A 13 -10.53 5.06 -7.63
C HIS A 13 -10.02 4.23 -8.81
N SER A 14 -8.73 3.92 -8.93
CA SER A 14 -8.30 2.78 -9.78
C SER A 14 -6.99 2.06 -9.41
N MET A 15 -6.26 2.44 -8.37
CA MET A 15 -5.02 1.74 -8.01
C MET A 15 -5.29 0.54 -7.11
N ARG A 16 -5.62 -0.60 -7.74
CA ARG A 16 -5.54 -1.91 -7.08
C ARG A 16 -4.09 -2.36 -7.08
N ILE A 17 -3.51 -2.45 -5.89
CA ILE A 17 -2.14 -2.91 -5.69
C ILE A 17 -2.14 -4.43 -5.77
N ALA A 18 -1.23 -5.00 -6.56
CA ALA A 18 -1.04 -6.45 -6.57
C ALA A 18 -0.48 -6.89 -5.21
N ARG A 19 -1.10 -7.89 -4.58
CA ARG A 19 -0.62 -8.43 -3.30
C ARG A 19 0.86 -8.80 -3.35
N ASP A 20 1.32 -9.35 -4.47
CA ASP A 20 2.72 -9.72 -4.66
C ASP A 20 3.70 -8.55 -4.47
N ARG A 21 3.32 -7.33 -4.89
CA ARG A 21 4.10 -6.11 -4.62
C ARG A 21 4.19 -5.81 -3.12
N ILE A 22 3.10 -6.02 -2.40
CA ILE A 22 3.04 -5.84 -0.95
C ILE A 22 3.92 -6.86 -0.24
N VAL A 23 3.82 -8.13 -0.63
CA VAL A 23 4.65 -9.22 -0.12
C VAL A 23 6.12 -8.91 -0.38
N SER A 24 6.49 -8.58 -1.62
CA SER A 24 7.86 -8.23 -2.01
C SER A 24 8.41 -7.04 -1.20
N ALA A 25 7.64 -5.97 -1.02
CA ALA A 25 8.04 -4.83 -0.18
C ALA A 25 8.24 -5.20 1.29
N LEU A 26 7.41 -6.11 1.83
CA LEU A 26 7.58 -6.63 3.19
C LEU A 26 8.83 -7.50 3.31
N ARG A 27 9.10 -8.36 2.32
CA ARG A 27 10.29 -9.22 2.29
C ARG A 27 11.58 -8.42 2.20
N ASP A 28 11.62 -7.39 1.35
CA ASP A 28 12.75 -6.46 1.20
C ASP A 28 13.11 -5.76 2.53
N ARG A 29 12.07 -5.38 3.29
CA ARG A 29 12.20 -4.79 4.63
C ARG A 29 12.57 -5.81 5.72
N GLY A 30 12.81 -7.08 5.38
CA GLY A 30 13.08 -8.16 6.32
C GLY A 30 11.85 -8.66 7.09
N GLN A 31 10.63 -8.22 6.74
CA GLN A 31 9.38 -8.59 7.39
C GLN A 31 8.77 -9.87 6.79
N GLN A 32 9.55 -10.95 6.72
CA GLN A 32 9.15 -12.24 6.12
C GLN A 32 7.84 -12.79 6.71
N VAL A 33 7.69 -12.74 8.04
CA VAL A 33 6.48 -13.21 8.75
C VAL A 33 5.24 -12.41 8.34
N ARG A 34 5.39 -11.10 8.12
CA ARG A 34 4.26 -10.26 7.66
C ARG A 34 3.96 -10.50 6.18
N ALA A 35 4.98 -10.73 5.37
CA ALA A 35 4.82 -11.05 3.96
C ALA A 35 4.00 -12.34 3.78
N ASP A 36 4.31 -13.38 4.55
CA ASP A 36 3.57 -14.66 4.56
C ASP A 36 2.11 -14.50 5.06
N TRP A 37 1.91 -13.69 6.10
CA TRP A 37 0.56 -13.36 6.57
C TRP A 37 -0.25 -12.62 5.50
N VAL A 38 0.33 -11.59 4.86
CA VAL A 38 -0.29 -10.83 3.77
C VAL A 38 -0.63 -11.73 2.58
N GLU A 39 0.26 -12.66 2.22
CA GLU A 39 0.03 -13.58 1.09
C GLU A 39 -1.22 -14.44 1.29
N ARG A 40 -1.53 -14.81 2.55
CA ARG A 40 -2.71 -15.60 2.92
C ARG A 40 -3.97 -14.77 3.17
N GLU A 41 -3.83 -13.60 3.78
CA GLU A 41 -4.96 -12.78 4.21
C GLU A 41 -5.45 -11.81 3.14
N LEU A 42 -4.55 -11.27 2.33
CA LEU A 42 -4.93 -10.32 1.30
C LEU A 42 -5.36 -11.03 0.01
N PRO A 43 -6.41 -10.53 -0.66
CA PRO A 43 -6.77 -10.98 -2.01
C PRO A 43 -5.67 -10.60 -3.01
N GLU A 44 -5.69 -11.19 -4.21
CA GLU A 44 -4.70 -10.91 -5.27
C GLU A 44 -4.55 -9.41 -5.59
N ARG A 45 -5.65 -8.67 -5.48
CA ARG A 45 -5.71 -7.23 -5.70
C ARG A 45 -6.24 -6.53 -4.47
N VAL A 46 -5.36 -5.78 -3.82
CA VAL A 46 -5.67 -5.03 -2.61
C VAL A 46 -6.12 -3.64 -3.02
N ASN A 47 -7.33 -3.27 -2.60
CA ASN A 47 -7.75 -1.88 -2.68
C ASN A 47 -7.24 -1.15 -1.43
N PRO A 48 -6.27 -0.24 -1.55
CA PRO A 48 -5.72 0.48 -0.41
C PRO A 48 -6.75 1.37 0.27
N ALA A 49 -7.77 1.87 -0.45
CA ALA A 49 -8.85 2.65 0.15
C ALA A 49 -9.65 1.80 1.15
N GLU A 50 -10.05 0.59 0.74
CA GLU A 50 -10.81 -0.36 1.57
C GLU A 50 -9.96 -0.97 2.70
N HIS A 51 -8.66 -1.16 2.48
CA HIS A 51 -7.74 -1.81 3.41
C HIS A 51 -6.77 -0.84 4.11
N THR A 52 -7.12 0.45 4.19
CA THR A 52 -6.26 1.49 4.77
C THR A 52 -5.80 1.12 6.18
N GLY A 53 -6.70 0.63 7.04
CA GLY A 53 -6.37 0.25 8.42
C GLY A 53 -5.41 -0.93 8.52
N LEU A 54 -5.50 -1.88 7.59
CA LEU A 54 -4.58 -3.02 7.53
C LEU A 54 -3.18 -2.56 7.09
N LEU A 55 -3.11 -1.77 6.02
CA LEU A 55 -1.86 -1.23 5.50
C LEU A 55 -1.15 -0.35 6.54
N ALA A 56 -1.91 0.48 7.28
CA ALA A 56 -1.39 1.28 8.38
C ALA A 56 -0.78 0.42 9.49
N THR A 57 -1.44 -0.69 9.86
CA THR A 57 -0.91 -1.67 10.84
C THR A 57 0.38 -2.33 10.34
N LEU A 58 0.47 -2.56 9.04
CA LEU A 58 1.64 -3.11 8.38
C LEU A 58 2.76 -2.07 8.18
N ARG A 59 2.52 -0.79 8.52
CA ARG A 59 3.38 0.36 8.18
C ARG A 59 3.75 0.39 6.70
N LEU A 60 2.77 0.03 5.87
CA LEU A 60 2.86 0.07 4.44
C LEU A 60 2.10 1.29 3.96
N ASP A 61 2.80 2.17 3.26
CA ASP A 61 2.15 3.30 2.64
C ASP A 61 1.63 2.88 1.26
N PRO A 62 0.33 3.06 0.98
CA PRO A 62 -0.21 2.72 -0.32
C PRO A 62 0.40 3.57 -1.45
N ALA A 63 0.97 4.75 -1.17
CA ALA A 63 1.69 5.54 -2.16
C ALA A 63 3.11 5.01 -2.44
N ASP A 64 3.73 4.28 -1.49
CA ASP A 64 5.00 3.58 -1.69
C ASP A 64 4.81 2.30 -2.53
N LEU A 65 3.63 1.68 -2.39
CA LEU A 65 3.24 0.47 -3.10
C LEU A 65 2.52 0.71 -4.42
N ALA A 66 1.84 1.85 -4.55
CA ALA A 66 1.29 2.31 -5.81
C ALA A 66 2.46 2.68 -6.71
N ASP A 67 2.67 1.87 -7.74
CA ASP A 67 3.65 2.11 -8.80
C ASP A 67 3.54 3.58 -9.22
N ALA A 68 4.60 4.36 -8.97
CA ALA A 68 4.70 5.70 -9.49
C ALA A 68 4.51 5.59 -11.01
N PRO A 69 3.63 6.40 -11.63
CA PRO A 69 3.61 6.45 -13.09
C PRO A 69 5.02 6.84 -13.51
N SER A 70 5.77 5.88 -14.05
CA SER A 70 7.06 6.19 -14.66
C SER A 70 6.78 7.17 -15.82
N PRO A 71 7.57 8.26 -15.92
CA PRO A 71 7.31 9.40 -16.81
C PRO A 71 7.31 9.05 -18.30
#